data_AF-A0A7K2E773-F1
#
_entry.id   AF-A0A7K2E773-F1
#
_cell.length_a   1.000
_cell.length_b   1.000
_cell.length_c   1.000
_cell.angle_alpha   90.00
_cell.angle_beta   90.00
_cell.angle_gamma   90.00
#
_symmetry.space_group_name_H-M   'P 1'
#
loop_
_entity.id
_entity.type
_entity.pdbx_description
1 polymer ?
#
loop_
_entity_poly.entity_id
_entity_poly.type
_entity_poly.pdbx_seq_one_letter_code
_entity_poly.pdbx_strand_id
1 'polypeptide(L)'
;MPDTAAVDIYSPDAYVAGPPHDLFTRLRRERPVCWQQVPEQAGYWAVLRHADVVHVARHPEVFSASEGGVVIEDLEPASLEAMRDMLLAMDPPRHTAYRKPVSPEFKARVIGRMEDQIRTITVGILDRTSTAGEVEFVHDVCAHLPSEVVGQLLGLPREDWPAIHALAERNSGGQDPDIADPAERGSSSMEMAVYAMGFAARRRAMPPQRDLTDVLLSSHFDGRLMTDVDFGRFFVQLVTAGNDTTRTLLSSGLLALLQAPRSDGTCAPTLGCDTGHGGLVFRLPRWRLCPVARADRGRMTADDDERRSLD
;
A
#
# COMPACT_ATOMS: atom_id res chain seq x y z
N MET A 1 -13.60 -37.53 15.75
CA MET A 1 -12.46 -36.72 16.21
C MET A 1 -12.75 -35.27 15.83
N PRO A 2 -13.01 -34.35 16.76
CA PRO A 2 -13.26 -32.97 16.40
C PRO A 2 -12.05 -32.13 16.81
N ASP A 3 -11.08 -31.94 15.90
CA ASP A 3 -10.02 -30.95 16.09
C ASP A 3 -9.62 -30.33 14.75
N THR A 4 -10.55 -29.57 14.17
CA THR A 4 -10.29 -28.64 13.07
C THR A 4 -11.33 -27.53 13.14
N ALA A 5 -11.35 -26.75 14.23
CA ALA A 5 -11.84 -25.38 14.07
C ALA A 5 -10.90 -24.74 13.04
N ALA A 6 -11.39 -24.50 11.82
CA ALA A 6 -10.61 -23.88 10.79
C ALA A 6 -10.09 -22.55 11.35
N VAL A 7 -8.77 -22.43 11.48
CA VAL A 7 -8.15 -21.18 11.91
C VAL A 7 -8.41 -20.17 10.81
N ASP A 8 -9.25 -19.20 11.12
CA ASP A 8 -9.64 -18.11 10.22
C ASP A 8 -8.71 -16.92 10.43
N ILE A 9 -7.83 -16.68 9.46
CA ILE A 9 -7.01 -15.46 9.38
C ILE A 9 -7.49 -14.53 8.25
N TYR A 10 -8.61 -14.88 7.60
CA TYR A 10 -9.29 -14.05 6.62
C TYR A 10 -10.20 -13.02 7.28
N SER A 11 -10.95 -13.41 8.31
CA SER A 11 -11.92 -12.53 8.96
C SER A 11 -11.29 -11.24 9.50
N PRO A 12 -11.82 -10.05 9.12
CA PRO A 12 -11.40 -8.77 9.67
C PRO A 12 -11.51 -8.71 11.21
N ASP A 13 -12.49 -9.42 11.80
CA ASP A 13 -12.70 -9.46 13.25
C ASP A 13 -11.48 -9.98 14.01
N ALA A 14 -10.65 -10.82 13.37
CA ALA A 14 -9.42 -11.35 13.96
C ALA A 14 -8.36 -10.27 14.22
N TYR A 15 -8.53 -9.06 13.66
CA TYR A 15 -7.56 -7.96 13.71
C TYR A 15 -8.04 -6.76 14.53
N VAL A 16 -9.29 -6.75 15.03
CA VAL A 16 -9.87 -5.64 15.81
C VAL A 16 -9.07 -5.33 17.08
N ALA A 17 -8.60 -6.38 17.77
CA ALA A 17 -7.75 -6.24 18.95
C ALA A 17 -6.25 -6.02 18.62
N GLY A 18 -5.94 -5.82 17.34
CA GLY A 18 -4.59 -5.79 16.79
C GLY A 18 -4.18 -7.10 16.12
N PRO A 19 -3.00 -7.16 15.48
CA PRO A 19 -2.56 -8.33 14.74
C PRO A 19 -2.43 -9.57 15.63
N PRO A 20 -3.01 -10.73 15.27
CA PRO A 20 -3.00 -11.95 16.10
C PRO A 20 -1.63 -12.67 16.04
N HIS A 21 -0.61 -12.07 16.66
CA HIS A 21 0.78 -12.53 16.59
C HIS A 21 1.00 -13.96 17.09
N ASP A 22 0.31 -14.36 18.15
CA ASP A 22 0.40 -15.71 18.70
C ASP A 22 -0.17 -16.75 17.74
N LEU A 23 -1.29 -16.41 17.07
CA LEU A 23 -1.89 -17.24 16.04
C LEU A 23 -0.93 -17.44 14.87
N PHE A 24 -0.37 -16.35 14.34
CA PHE A 24 0.62 -16.43 13.27
C PHE A 24 1.88 -17.20 13.69
N THR A 25 2.31 -17.07 14.94
CA THR A 25 3.46 -17.83 15.47
C THR A 25 3.19 -19.32 15.49
N ARG A 26 2.01 -19.72 15.94
CA ARG A 26 1.56 -21.12 15.90
C ARG A 26 1.49 -21.63 14.47
N LEU A 27 0.80 -20.91 13.59
CA LEU A 27 0.65 -21.32 12.18
C LEU A 27 1.99 -21.44 11.46
N ARG A 28 2.95 -20.52 11.65
CA ARG A 28 4.29 -20.64 11.05
C ARG A 28 5.06 -21.90 11.48
N ARG A 29 4.80 -22.40 12.70
CA ARG A 29 5.42 -23.62 13.24
C ARG A 29 4.73 -24.87 12.72
N GLU A 30 3.40 -24.90 12.77
CA GLU A 30 2.61 -26.11 12.56
C GLU A 30 2.13 -26.26 11.11
N ARG A 31 1.67 -25.18 10.49
CA ARG A 31 1.00 -25.17 9.17
C ARG A 31 1.36 -23.90 8.38
N PRO A 32 2.63 -23.74 7.97
CA PRO A 32 3.15 -22.50 7.39
C PRO A 32 2.57 -22.14 6.02
N VAL A 33 2.02 -23.14 5.32
CA VAL A 33 1.23 -22.98 4.11
C VAL A 33 -0.10 -23.67 4.38
N CYS A 34 -1.19 -22.90 4.42
CA CYS A 34 -2.50 -23.45 4.77
C CYS A 34 -3.63 -22.81 3.97
N TRP A 35 -4.65 -23.60 3.65
CA TRP A 35 -5.84 -23.13 2.96
C TRP A 35 -6.74 -22.34 3.91
N GLN A 36 -7.21 -21.19 3.43
CA GLN A 36 -8.16 -20.30 4.07
C GLN A 36 -9.43 -20.25 3.24
N GLN A 37 -10.58 -20.39 3.91
CA GLN A 37 -11.89 -20.27 3.27
C GLN A 37 -12.25 -18.79 3.17
N VAL A 38 -12.82 -18.39 2.03
CA VAL A 38 -13.46 -17.09 1.86
C VAL A 38 -14.95 -17.35 1.71
N PRO A 39 -15.83 -16.69 2.48
CA PRO A 39 -17.27 -16.86 2.35
C PRO A 39 -17.71 -16.67 0.89
N GLU A 40 -18.52 -17.61 0.39
CA GLU A 40 -19.11 -17.58 -0.96
C GLU A 40 -18.11 -17.60 -2.13
N GLN A 41 -16.83 -17.87 -1.90
CA GLN A 41 -15.78 -17.90 -2.92
C GLN A 41 -14.89 -19.14 -2.78
N ALA A 42 -13.93 -19.30 -3.72
CA ALA A 42 -13.07 -20.47 -3.75
C ALA A 42 -12.16 -20.57 -2.51
N GLY A 43 -11.68 -19.46 -1.94
CA GLY A 43 -10.68 -19.44 -0.87
C GLY A 43 -9.26 -19.18 -1.38
N TYR A 44 -8.24 -19.23 -0.52
CA TYR A 44 -6.85 -18.96 -0.89
C TYR A 44 -5.82 -19.75 -0.06
N TRP A 45 -4.58 -19.87 -0.56
CA TRP A 45 -3.45 -20.38 0.21
C TRP A 45 -2.74 -19.25 0.96
N ALA A 46 -2.73 -19.32 2.29
CA ALA A 46 -1.95 -18.44 3.13
C ALA A 46 -0.51 -18.95 3.27
N VAL A 47 0.47 -18.11 2.91
CA VAL A 47 1.90 -18.39 2.98
C VAL A 47 2.53 -17.54 4.09
N LEU A 48 2.98 -18.18 5.16
CA LEU A 48 3.24 -17.48 6.43
C LEU A 48 4.72 -17.39 6.83
N ARG A 49 5.61 -18.19 6.20
CA ARG A 49 7.05 -18.08 6.44
C ARG A 49 7.68 -17.08 5.50
N HIS A 50 8.62 -16.28 6.03
CA HIS A 50 9.34 -15.28 5.25
C HIS A 50 10.01 -15.85 4.00
N ALA A 51 10.66 -17.03 4.10
CA ALA A 51 11.33 -17.65 2.96
C ALA A 51 10.33 -17.98 1.83
N ASP A 52 9.19 -18.56 2.18
CA ASP A 52 8.14 -18.97 1.25
C ASP A 52 7.49 -17.73 0.61
N VAL A 53 7.23 -16.68 1.39
CA VAL A 53 6.76 -15.38 0.88
C VAL A 53 7.74 -14.76 -0.13
N VAL A 54 9.03 -14.82 0.17
CA VAL A 54 10.08 -14.33 -0.75
C VAL A 54 10.15 -15.18 -2.00
N HIS A 55 9.94 -16.49 -1.89
CA HIS A 55 9.87 -17.40 -3.03
C HIS A 55 8.68 -17.01 -3.93
N VAL A 56 7.46 -16.92 -3.40
CA VAL A 56 6.27 -16.52 -4.16
C VAL A 56 6.48 -15.19 -4.89
N ALA A 57 6.98 -14.17 -4.19
CA ALA A 57 7.21 -12.85 -4.77
C ALA A 57 8.31 -12.78 -5.84
N ARG A 58 9.17 -13.82 -5.94
CA ARG A 58 10.28 -13.87 -6.91
C ARG A 58 10.00 -14.69 -8.16
N HIS A 59 8.90 -15.44 -8.18
CA HIS A 59 8.54 -16.32 -9.29
C HIS A 59 7.19 -15.89 -9.90
N PRO A 60 7.09 -14.67 -10.47
CA PRO A 60 5.84 -14.17 -11.07
C PRO A 60 5.37 -15.01 -12.27
N GLU A 61 6.26 -15.80 -12.89
CA GLU A 61 5.92 -16.79 -13.91
C GLU A 61 5.10 -17.97 -13.38
N VAL A 62 5.12 -18.20 -12.06
CA VAL A 62 4.30 -19.19 -11.37
C VAL A 62 3.16 -18.52 -10.60
N PHE A 63 3.44 -17.40 -9.94
CA PHE A 63 2.51 -16.66 -9.10
C PHE A 63 2.15 -15.31 -9.72
N SER A 64 1.21 -15.34 -10.67
CA SER A 64 0.77 -14.18 -11.43
C SER A 64 0.02 -13.16 -10.56
N ALA A 65 0.39 -11.88 -10.66
CA ALA A 65 -0.38 -10.78 -10.09
C ALA A 65 -1.54 -10.34 -11.00
N SER A 66 -1.54 -10.79 -12.26
CA SER A 66 -2.52 -10.40 -13.28
C SER A 66 -3.71 -11.36 -13.39
N GLU A 67 -3.51 -12.68 -13.25
CA GLU A 67 -4.57 -13.67 -13.49
C GLU A 67 -5.73 -13.51 -12.51
N GLY A 68 -5.44 -13.55 -11.20
CA GLY A 68 -6.44 -13.39 -10.13
C GLY A 68 -6.44 -12.01 -9.48
N GLY A 69 -5.42 -11.20 -9.75
CA GLY A 69 -5.23 -9.93 -9.08
C GLY A 69 -4.44 -10.03 -7.78
N VAL A 70 -4.41 -8.92 -7.04
CA VAL A 70 -3.60 -8.77 -5.81
C VAL A 70 -4.42 -8.67 -4.52
N VAL A 71 -5.74 -8.73 -4.64
CA VAL A 71 -6.68 -8.76 -3.51
C VAL A 71 -7.10 -10.20 -3.23
N ILE A 72 -7.54 -10.48 -2.01
CA ILE A 72 -7.91 -11.85 -1.62
C ILE A 72 -9.21 -12.23 -2.31
N GLU A 73 -10.19 -11.34 -2.27
CA GLU A 73 -11.53 -11.51 -2.81
C GLU A 73 -11.51 -11.60 -4.34
N ASP A 74 -12.36 -12.45 -4.88
CA ASP A 74 -12.63 -12.48 -6.30
C ASP A 74 -13.34 -11.20 -6.73
N LEU A 75 -12.81 -10.59 -7.79
CA LEU A 75 -13.37 -9.38 -8.39
C LEU A 75 -14.26 -9.77 -9.56
N GLU A 76 -15.34 -9.01 -9.74
CA GLU A 76 -16.13 -9.05 -10.96
C GLU A 76 -15.25 -8.84 -12.20
N PRO A 77 -15.54 -9.49 -13.35
CA PRO A 77 -14.66 -9.49 -14.51
C PRO A 77 -14.22 -8.10 -14.98
N ALA A 78 -15.11 -7.11 -14.95
CA ALA A 78 -14.81 -5.73 -15.34
C ALA A 78 -13.84 -5.04 -14.35
N SER A 79 -14.00 -5.29 -13.06
CA SER A 79 -13.12 -4.75 -12.01
C SER A 79 -11.74 -5.40 -12.04
N LEU A 80 -11.69 -6.72 -12.30
CA LEU A 80 -10.43 -7.44 -12.48
C LEU A 80 -9.66 -6.90 -13.69
N GLU A 81 -10.33 -6.69 -14.82
CA GLU A 81 -9.71 -6.13 -16.02
C GLU A 81 -9.18 -4.71 -15.78
N ALA A 82 -9.95 -3.86 -15.10
CA ALA A 82 -9.50 -2.53 -14.71
C ALA A 82 -8.27 -2.58 -13.77
N MET A 83 -8.21 -3.55 -12.87
CA MET A 83 -7.07 -3.73 -11.98
C MET A 83 -5.82 -4.20 -12.74
N ARG A 84 -5.93 -5.04 -13.76
CA ARG A 84 -4.79 -5.49 -14.61
C ARG A 84 -4.08 -4.35 -15.33
N ASP A 85 -4.74 -3.21 -15.49
CA ASP A 85 -4.13 -1.99 -16.02
C ASP A 85 -3.34 -1.19 -14.98
N MET A 86 -3.39 -1.55 -13.70
CA MET A 86 -2.57 -0.96 -12.64
C MET A 86 -1.21 -1.62 -12.58
N LEU A 87 -0.15 -0.82 -12.39
CA LEU A 87 1.23 -1.33 -12.36
C LEU A 87 1.42 -2.46 -11.33
N LEU A 88 0.68 -2.42 -10.21
CA LEU A 88 0.80 -3.40 -9.13
C LEU A 88 0.25 -4.80 -9.49
N ALA A 89 -0.64 -4.89 -10.48
CA ALA A 89 -1.31 -6.13 -10.92
C ALA A 89 -0.89 -6.54 -12.34
N MET A 90 0.27 -6.06 -12.79
CA MET A 90 0.90 -6.47 -14.04
C MET A 90 1.97 -7.52 -13.76
N ASP A 91 2.12 -8.46 -14.68
CA ASP A 91 3.27 -9.36 -14.74
C ASP A 91 4.31 -8.89 -15.77
N PRO A 92 5.58 -9.33 -15.67
CA PRO A 92 6.54 -9.18 -16.75
C PRO A 92 6.03 -9.81 -18.07
N PRO A 93 6.36 -9.24 -19.24
CA PRO A 93 7.26 -8.09 -19.46
C PRO A 93 6.60 -6.71 -19.28
N ARG A 94 5.25 -6.64 -19.27
CA ARG A 94 4.51 -5.37 -19.21
C ARG A 94 4.81 -4.59 -17.93
N HIS A 95 4.82 -5.27 -16.77
CA HIS A 95 5.23 -4.68 -15.50
C HIS A 95 6.62 -4.04 -15.58
N THR A 96 7.60 -4.74 -16.15
CA THR A 96 8.97 -4.24 -16.29
C THR A 96 9.02 -3.00 -17.18
N ALA A 97 8.28 -2.99 -18.28
CA ALA A 97 8.20 -1.85 -19.18
C ALA A 97 7.57 -0.62 -18.52
N TYR A 98 6.53 -0.81 -17.69
CA TYR A 98 5.86 0.29 -16.99
C TYR A 98 6.61 0.77 -15.74
N ARG A 99 7.32 -0.12 -15.03
CA ARG A 99 8.10 0.22 -13.84
C ARG A 99 9.39 0.96 -14.16
N LYS A 100 10.01 0.66 -15.30
CA LYS A 100 11.33 1.16 -15.69
C LYS A 100 11.44 2.69 -15.74
N PRO A 101 10.50 3.44 -16.35
CA PRO A 101 10.61 4.90 -16.43
C PRO A 101 10.44 5.61 -15.07
N VAL A 102 9.67 5.00 -14.16
CA VAL A 102 9.30 5.61 -12.87
C VAL A 102 10.33 5.31 -11.79
N SER A 103 10.98 4.14 -11.83
CA SER A 103 11.93 3.69 -10.80
C SER A 103 13.07 4.66 -10.46
N PRO A 104 13.65 5.44 -11.39
CA PRO A 104 14.68 6.44 -11.06
C PRO A 104 14.23 7.51 -10.08
N GLU A 105 12.96 7.93 -10.12
CA GLU A 105 12.41 8.97 -9.24
C GLU A 105 12.26 8.51 -7.79
N PHE A 106 12.23 7.21 -7.56
CA PHE A 106 12.12 6.60 -6.23
C PHE A 106 13.47 6.10 -5.68
N LYS A 107 14.61 6.47 -6.30
CA LYS A 107 15.94 6.15 -5.78
C LYS A 107 16.22 6.96 -4.51
N ALA A 108 16.95 6.36 -3.56
CA ALA A 108 17.27 6.98 -2.27
C ALA A 108 17.84 8.41 -2.39
N ARG A 109 18.72 8.67 -3.37
CA ARG A 109 19.25 10.01 -3.63
C ARG A 109 18.17 11.01 -4.04
N VAL A 110 17.19 10.61 -4.85
CA VAL A 110 16.11 11.50 -5.32
C VAL A 110 15.19 11.82 -4.16
N ILE A 111 14.74 10.79 -3.43
CA ILE A 111 13.88 10.94 -2.24
C ILE A 111 14.59 11.76 -1.14
N GLY A 112 15.89 11.58 -0.95
CA GLY A 112 16.66 12.36 0.02
C GLY A 112 16.64 13.87 -0.23
N ARG A 113 16.40 14.33 -1.47
CA ARG A 113 16.24 15.76 -1.78
C ARG A 113 14.90 16.33 -1.29
N MET A 114 13.94 15.47 -0.96
CA MET A 114 12.63 15.88 -0.45
C MET A 114 12.62 16.04 1.06
N GLU A 115 13.71 15.73 1.78
CA GLU A 115 13.75 15.75 3.24
C GLU A 115 13.30 17.10 3.81
N ASP A 116 13.87 18.20 3.34
CA ASP A 116 13.53 19.54 3.83
C ASP A 116 12.06 19.89 3.55
N GLN A 117 11.54 19.49 2.39
CA GLN A 117 10.13 19.72 2.02
C GLN A 117 9.18 18.92 2.91
N ILE A 118 9.47 17.64 3.12
CA ILE A 118 8.70 16.75 4.00
C ILE A 118 8.75 17.29 5.44
N ARG A 119 9.91 17.79 5.88
CA ARG A 119 10.06 18.43 7.19
C ARG A 119 9.19 19.68 7.31
N THR A 120 9.18 20.55 6.31
CA THR A 120 8.29 21.73 6.28
C THR A 120 6.81 21.32 6.34
N ILE A 121 6.39 20.33 5.55
CA ILE A 121 5.02 19.80 5.56
C ILE A 121 4.68 19.28 6.96
N THR A 122 5.55 18.45 7.54
CA THR A 122 5.34 17.84 8.86
C THR A 122 5.19 18.90 9.95
N VAL A 123 6.09 19.89 10.00
CA VAL A 123 6.00 21.00 10.96
C VAL A 123 4.70 21.78 10.74
N GLY A 124 4.35 22.09 9.50
CA GLY A 124 3.11 22.80 9.18
C GLY A 124 1.84 22.03 9.57
N ILE A 125 1.85 20.70 9.54
CA ILE A 125 0.74 19.87 10.04
C ILE A 125 0.65 19.98 11.56
N LEU A 126 1.78 19.79 12.25
CA LEU A 126 1.84 19.87 13.72
C LEU A 126 1.42 21.25 14.24
N ASP A 127 1.85 22.33 13.58
CA ASP A 127 1.49 23.71 13.93
C ASP A 127 -0.02 23.99 13.81
N ARG A 128 -0.74 23.23 12.97
CA ARG A 128 -2.21 23.35 12.81
C ARG A 128 -3.00 22.52 13.80
N THR A 129 -2.37 21.54 14.45
CA THR A 129 -3.04 20.69 15.44
C THR A 129 -3.27 21.42 16.76
N SER A 130 -4.26 20.96 17.53
CA SER A 130 -4.73 21.63 18.75
C SER A 130 -3.61 21.94 19.75
N THR A 131 -3.58 23.17 20.27
CA THR A 131 -2.69 23.59 21.36
C THR A 131 -3.21 23.21 22.75
N ALA A 132 -4.36 22.53 22.83
CA ALA A 132 -5.06 22.23 24.08
C ALA A 132 -4.47 21.05 24.88
N GLY A 133 -3.29 20.55 24.51
CA GLY A 133 -2.58 19.47 25.22
C GLY A 133 -3.01 18.05 24.84
N GLU A 134 -4.02 17.91 24.00
CA GLU A 134 -4.49 16.64 23.43
C GLU A 134 -4.67 16.78 21.93
N VAL A 135 -4.32 15.73 21.17
CA VAL A 135 -4.41 15.69 19.70
C VAL A 135 -4.93 14.33 19.26
N GLU A 136 -5.86 14.30 18.29
CA GLU A 136 -6.22 13.06 17.63
C GLU A 136 -5.16 12.75 16.56
N PHE A 137 -4.20 11.89 16.90
CA PHE A 137 -2.99 11.73 16.11
C PHE A 137 -3.23 11.11 14.73
N VAL A 138 -4.30 10.33 14.53
CA VAL A 138 -4.53 9.60 13.28
C VAL A 138 -5.01 10.54 12.18
N HIS A 139 -6.10 11.26 12.41
CA HIS A 139 -6.75 12.14 11.45
C HIS A 139 -6.14 13.54 11.47
N ASP A 140 -5.80 14.11 12.63
CA ASP A 140 -5.26 15.47 12.70
C ASP A 140 -3.78 15.55 12.27
N VAL A 141 -3.05 14.42 12.27
CA VAL A 141 -1.62 14.39 11.90
C VAL A 141 -1.32 13.39 10.79
N CYS A 142 -1.57 12.09 11.03
CA CYS A 142 -1.11 11.03 10.13
C CYS A 142 -1.82 11.02 8.78
N ALA A 143 -3.08 11.45 8.71
CA ALA A 143 -3.86 11.43 7.47
C ALA A 143 -3.41 12.52 6.47
N HIS A 144 -2.90 13.65 6.96
CA HIS A 144 -2.48 14.77 6.11
C HIS A 144 -1.13 14.52 5.42
N LEU A 145 -0.13 14.04 6.17
CA LEU A 145 1.26 13.97 5.69
C LEU A 145 1.40 13.19 4.36
N PRO A 146 0.81 12.00 4.17
CA PRO A 146 0.98 11.25 2.94
C PRO A 146 0.40 11.96 1.72
N SER A 147 -0.81 12.53 1.86
CA SER A 147 -1.51 13.23 0.77
C SER A 147 -0.74 14.50 0.35
N GLU A 148 -0.24 15.27 1.31
CA GLU A 148 0.57 16.48 1.05
C GLU A 148 1.91 16.13 0.39
N VAL A 149 2.57 15.05 0.81
CA VAL A 149 3.84 14.60 0.21
C VAL A 149 3.63 14.07 -1.21
N VAL A 150 2.54 13.35 -1.48
CA VAL A 150 2.19 12.92 -2.84
C VAL A 150 1.87 14.13 -3.73
N GLY A 151 1.14 15.12 -3.21
CA GLY A 151 0.90 16.39 -3.91
C GLY A 151 2.20 17.11 -4.27
N GLN A 152 3.16 17.17 -3.34
CA GLN A 152 4.48 17.74 -3.58
C GLN A 152 5.30 16.95 -4.62
N LEU A 153 5.24 15.61 -4.58
CA LEU A 153 5.95 14.73 -5.51
C LEU A 153 5.43 14.88 -6.94
N LEU A 154 4.11 14.97 -7.10
CA LEU A 154 3.42 15.12 -8.38
C LEU A 154 3.41 16.57 -8.89
N GLY A 155 3.88 17.53 -8.08
CA GLY A 155 3.86 18.95 -8.43
C GLY A 155 2.45 19.51 -8.57
N LEU A 156 1.52 19.03 -7.74
CA LEU A 156 0.16 19.55 -7.67
C LEU A 156 0.16 20.98 -7.09
N PRO A 157 -0.71 21.87 -7.60
CA PRO A 157 -0.96 23.16 -6.95
C PRO A 157 -1.40 22.95 -5.49
N ARG A 158 -0.87 23.75 -4.55
CA ARG A 158 -1.11 23.56 -3.11
C ARG A 158 -2.59 23.73 -2.74
N GLU A 159 -3.30 24.57 -3.49
CA GLU A 159 -4.74 24.79 -3.37
C GLU A 159 -5.57 23.52 -3.64
N ASP A 160 -5.05 22.57 -4.42
CA ASP A 160 -5.75 21.34 -4.76
C ASP A 160 -5.53 20.23 -3.71
N TRP A 161 -4.51 20.36 -2.85
CA TRP A 161 -4.14 19.30 -1.90
C TRP A 161 -5.29 18.90 -0.95
N PRO A 162 -6.09 19.83 -0.38
CA PRO A 162 -7.22 19.45 0.47
C PRO A 162 -8.28 18.62 -0.26
N ALA A 163 -8.55 18.93 -1.53
CA ALA A 163 -9.52 18.19 -2.33
C ALA A 163 -9.02 16.77 -2.65
N ILE A 164 -7.74 16.63 -3.01
CA ILE A 164 -7.13 15.31 -3.24
C ILE A 164 -7.08 14.48 -1.97
N HIS A 165 -6.76 15.10 -0.83
CA HIS A 165 -6.80 14.45 0.47
C HIS A 165 -8.21 13.91 0.77
N ALA A 166 -9.26 14.74 0.61
CA ALA A 166 -10.64 14.30 0.85
C ALA A 166 -11.07 13.15 -0.08
N LEU A 167 -10.65 13.16 -1.35
CA LEU A 167 -10.90 12.06 -2.28
C LEU A 167 -10.16 10.78 -1.85
N ALA A 168 -8.94 10.92 -1.35
CA ALA A 168 -8.16 9.79 -0.84
C ALA A 168 -8.81 9.20 0.43
N GLU A 169 -9.30 10.03 1.36
CA GLU A 169 -10.03 9.55 2.56
C GLU A 169 -11.28 8.75 2.19
N ARG A 170 -12.10 9.27 1.27
CA ARG A 170 -13.32 8.59 0.82
C ARG A 170 -12.99 7.27 0.10
N ASN A 171 -11.89 7.23 -0.65
CA ASN A 171 -11.42 6.00 -1.31
C ASN A 171 -11.07 4.91 -0.29
N SER A 172 -10.31 5.29 0.74
CA SER A 172 -9.90 4.42 1.85
C SER A 172 -11.08 3.92 2.68
N GLY A 173 -11.96 4.83 3.11
CA GLY A 173 -13.16 4.50 3.88
C GLY A 173 -14.15 3.65 3.10
N GLY A 174 -14.16 3.73 1.77
CA GLY A 174 -14.99 2.91 0.89
C GLY A 174 -14.67 1.40 0.92
N GLN A 175 -13.53 1.01 1.50
CA GLN A 175 -13.13 -0.39 1.69
C GLN A 175 -13.70 -1.01 2.97
N ASP A 176 -14.17 -0.20 3.92
CA ASP A 176 -14.75 -0.65 5.18
C ASP A 176 -16.28 -0.74 5.05
N PRO A 177 -16.90 -1.93 5.21
CA PRO A 177 -18.35 -2.08 5.13
C PRO A 177 -19.16 -1.22 6.12
N ASP A 178 -18.57 -0.85 7.26
CA ASP A 178 -19.23 -0.07 8.31
C ASP A 178 -19.17 1.44 8.03
N ILE A 179 -18.25 1.87 7.17
CA ILE A 179 -18.03 3.28 6.80
C ILE A 179 -18.54 3.56 5.38
N ALA A 180 -18.42 2.60 4.48
CA ALA A 180 -18.71 2.77 3.07
C ALA A 180 -20.21 2.88 2.80
N ASP A 181 -20.64 3.98 2.20
CA ASP A 181 -21.93 4.02 1.50
C ASP A 181 -21.81 3.17 0.21
N PRO A 182 -22.58 2.08 0.05
CA PRO A 182 -22.58 1.28 -1.16
C PRO A 182 -22.87 2.08 -2.44
N ALA A 183 -23.60 3.19 -2.35
CA ALA A 183 -23.90 4.06 -3.47
C ALA A 183 -22.70 4.93 -3.91
N GLU A 184 -21.73 5.14 -3.03
CA GLU A 184 -20.55 5.99 -3.29
C GLU A 184 -19.29 5.19 -3.62
N ARG A 185 -19.31 3.86 -3.50
CA ARG A 185 -18.15 3.01 -3.81
C ARG A 185 -17.66 3.24 -5.24
N GLY A 186 -16.38 3.58 -5.37
CA GLY A 186 -15.72 3.86 -6.65
C GLY A 186 -15.89 5.29 -7.20
N SER A 187 -16.79 6.10 -6.63
CA SER A 187 -17.00 7.50 -7.07
C SER A 187 -15.75 8.35 -6.87
N SER A 188 -15.06 8.22 -5.73
CA SER A 188 -13.87 9.00 -5.42
C SER A 188 -12.67 8.67 -6.32
N SER A 189 -12.51 7.39 -6.70
CA SER A 189 -11.49 6.99 -7.69
C SER A 189 -11.74 7.65 -9.04
N MET A 190 -13.01 7.71 -9.47
CA MET A 190 -13.39 8.30 -10.73
C MET A 190 -13.20 9.83 -10.71
N GLU A 191 -13.66 10.51 -9.65
CA GLU A 191 -13.47 11.95 -9.45
C GLU A 191 -11.97 12.32 -9.46
N MET A 192 -11.15 11.53 -8.76
CA MET A 192 -9.70 11.70 -8.71
C MET A 192 -9.04 11.47 -10.08
N ALA A 193 -9.48 10.46 -10.83
CA ALA A 193 -9.01 10.23 -12.19
C ALA A 193 -9.40 11.39 -13.13
N VAL A 194 -10.61 11.94 -13.00
CA VAL A 194 -11.07 13.10 -13.78
C VAL A 194 -10.23 14.34 -13.48
N TYR A 195 -9.97 14.62 -12.21
CA TYR A 195 -9.04 15.69 -11.83
C TYR A 195 -7.67 15.48 -12.47
N ALA A 196 -7.11 14.27 -12.36
CA ALA A 196 -5.78 13.94 -12.86
C ALA A 196 -5.69 14.05 -14.39
N MET A 197 -6.73 13.65 -15.13
CA MET A 197 -6.82 13.86 -16.59
C MET A 197 -6.76 15.35 -16.94
N GLY A 198 -7.53 16.19 -16.25
CA GLY A 198 -7.50 17.63 -16.44
C GLY A 198 -6.15 18.26 -16.07
N PHE A 199 -5.53 17.78 -14.99
CA PHE A 199 -4.21 18.22 -14.57
C PHE A 199 -3.14 17.84 -15.60
N ALA A 200 -3.14 16.62 -16.13
CA ALA A 200 -2.22 16.18 -17.19
C ALA A 200 -2.35 17.04 -18.45
N ALA A 201 -3.58 17.31 -18.89
CA ALA A 201 -3.83 18.18 -20.05
C ALA A 201 -3.28 19.60 -19.84
N ARG A 202 -3.54 20.21 -18.67
CA ARG A 202 -2.97 21.52 -18.30
C ARG A 202 -1.45 21.46 -18.27
N ARG A 203 -0.88 20.39 -17.71
CA ARG A 203 0.56 20.22 -17.57
C ARG A 203 1.28 20.15 -18.91
N ARG A 204 0.71 19.47 -19.91
CA ARG A 204 1.26 19.45 -21.28
C ARG A 204 1.30 20.82 -21.95
N ALA A 205 0.44 21.75 -21.53
CA ALA A 205 0.41 23.12 -22.06
C ALA A 205 1.38 24.08 -21.36
N MET A 206 2.08 23.64 -20.30
CA MET A 206 2.99 24.46 -19.49
C MET A 206 4.46 24.02 -19.67
N PRO A 207 5.43 24.90 -19.38
CA PRO A 207 6.84 24.50 -19.31
C PRO A 207 7.06 23.43 -18.21
N PRO A 208 7.96 22.45 -18.43
CA PRO A 208 8.29 21.43 -17.44
C PRO A 208 8.82 22.04 -16.13
N GLN A 209 8.32 21.59 -14.99
CA GLN A 209 8.77 21.94 -13.63
C GLN A 209 9.73 20.90 -13.02
N ARG A 210 10.00 19.79 -13.71
CA ARG A 210 10.90 18.69 -13.31
C ARG A 210 10.43 17.92 -12.07
N ASP A 211 9.13 17.73 -11.94
CA ASP A 211 8.50 16.84 -10.96
C ASP A 211 8.11 15.48 -11.56
N LEU A 212 7.54 14.60 -10.74
CA LEU A 212 7.16 13.25 -11.19
C LEU A 212 6.14 13.30 -12.34
N THR A 213 5.25 14.30 -12.37
CA THR A 213 4.26 14.42 -13.44
C THR A 213 4.93 14.64 -14.79
N ASP A 214 5.96 15.48 -14.87
CA ASP A 214 6.70 15.66 -16.13
C ASP A 214 7.40 14.38 -16.57
N VAL A 215 7.98 13.64 -15.62
CA VAL A 215 8.62 12.35 -15.90
C VAL A 215 7.59 11.37 -16.47
N LEU A 216 6.41 11.28 -15.86
CA LEU A 216 5.33 10.39 -16.30
C LEU A 216 4.79 10.80 -17.69
N LEU A 217 4.59 12.08 -17.95
CA LEU A 217 4.02 12.56 -19.22
C LEU A 217 5.02 12.55 -20.39
N SER A 218 6.33 12.59 -20.11
CA SER A 218 7.40 12.56 -21.13
C SER A 218 8.00 11.17 -21.36
N SER A 219 7.73 10.22 -20.47
CA SER A 219 8.24 8.84 -20.57
C SER A 219 7.42 7.98 -21.51
N HIS A 220 8.09 7.00 -22.13
CA HIS A 220 7.43 5.98 -22.93
C HIS A 220 7.16 4.73 -22.08
N PHE A 221 5.91 4.31 -22.04
CA PHE A 221 5.42 3.10 -21.39
C PHE A 221 5.00 2.15 -22.49
N ASP A 222 5.76 1.06 -22.68
CA ASP A 222 5.53 0.11 -23.77
C ASP A 222 5.55 0.79 -25.16
N GLY A 223 6.54 1.67 -25.39
CA GLY A 223 6.73 2.35 -26.67
C GLY A 223 5.77 3.50 -26.97
N ARG A 224 4.82 3.81 -26.08
CA ARG A 224 3.88 4.93 -26.22
C ARG A 224 3.98 5.92 -25.07
N LEU A 225 3.69 7.19 -25.35
CA LEU A 225 3.46 8.17 -24.29
C LEU A 225 2.16 7.82 -23.54
N MET A 226 2.13 8.17 -22.25
CA MET A 226 0.96 7.94 -21.43
C MET A 226 -0.18 8.87 -21.86
N THR A 227 -1.36 8.29 -22.10
CA THR A 227 -2.58 9.07 -22.37
C THR A 227 -3.06 9.77 -21.09
N ASP A 228 -3.97 10.73 -21.20
CA ASP A 228 -4.56 11.35 -19.99
C ASP A 228 -5.32 10.34 -19.14
N VAL A 229 -6.01 9.40 -19.78
CA VAL A 229 -6.72 8.31 -19.10
C VAL A 229 -5.75 7.43 -18.32
N ASP A 230 -4.64 7.02 -18.95
CA ASP A 230 -3.61 6.22 -18.30
C ASP A 230 -2.93 7.00 -17.16
N PHE A 231 -2.70 8.31 -17.34
CA PHE A 231 -2.21 9.18 -16.26
C PHE A 231 -3.18 9.20 -15.09
N GLY A 232 -4.49 9.35 -15.36
CA GLY A 232 -5.51 9.37 -14.32
C GLY A 232 -5.53 8.08 -13.50
N ARG A 233 -5.43 6.92 -14.15
CA ARG A 233 -5.33 5.62 -13.47
C ARG A 233 -4.06 5.52 -12.62
N PHE A 234 -2.92 5.91 -13.17
CA PHE A 234 -1.64 5.88 -12.46
C PHE A 234 -1.62 6.84 -11.26
N PHE A 235 -2.25 8.01 -11.40
CA PHE A 235 -2.43 9.00 -10.34
C PHE A 235 -3.23 8.42 -9.17
N VAL A 236 -4.40 7.84 -9.45
CA VAL A 236 -5.21 7.17 -8.42
C VAL A 236 -4.40 6.10 -7.70
N GLN A 237 -3.67 5.28 -8.46
CA GLN A 237 -2.82 4.24 -7.88
C GLN A 237 -1.75 4.81 -6.93
N LEU A 238 -1.07 5.90 -7.30
CA LEU A 238 -0.05 6.53 -6.46
C LEU A 238 -0.64 7.14 -5.18
N VAL A 239 -1.77 7.84 -5.30
CA VAL A 239 -2.44 8.47 -4.16
C VAL A 239 -2.95 7.40 -3.19
N THR A 240 -3.71 6.41 -3.67
CA THR A 240 -4.26 5.34 -2.82
C THR A 240 -3.15 4.52 -2.17
N ALA A 241 -2.13 4.09 -2.93
CA ALA A 241 -1.04 3.27 -2.38
C ALA A 241 -0.19 4.03 -1.35
N GLY A 242 0.00 5.34 -1.54
CA GLY A 242 0.80 6.18 -0.66
C GLY A 242 0.08 6.64 0.60
N ASN A 243 -1.26 6.72 0.60
CA ASN A 243 -2.02 7.37 1.66
C ASN A 243 -2.16 6.48 2.92
N ASP A 244 -2.95 5.41 2.83
CA ASP A 244 -3.29 4.59 4.01
C ASP A 244 -2.09 3.88 4.60
N THR A 245 -1.22 3.33 3.76
CA THR A 245 -0.06 2.56 4.22
C THR A 245 0.88 3.42 5.07
N THR A 246 1.11 4.67 4.64
CA THR A 246 1.97 5.62 5.36
C THR A 246 1.27 6.12 6.63
N ARG A 247 -0.04 6.41 6.59
CA ARG A 247 -0.80 6.79 7.79
C ARG A 247 -0.76 5.70 8.85
N THR A 248 -1.10 4.47 8.50
CA THR A 248 -1.11 3.32 9.41
C THR A 248 0.29 3.05 9.95
N LEU A 249 1.33 3.26 9.14
CA LEU A 249 2.70 3.18 9.61
C LEU A 249 3.00 4.22 10.69
N LEU A 250 2.62 5.49 10.48
CA LEU A 250 2.89 6.57 11.42
C LEU A 250 2.13 6.36 12.74
N SER A 251 0.84 6.05 12.66
CA SER A 251 -0.01 5.84 13.85
C SER A 251 0.42 4.60 14.64
N SER A 252 0.61 3.46 13.97
CA SER A 252 1.08 2.23 14.61
C SER A 252 2.50 2.36 15.12
N GLY A 253 3.34 3.12 14.42
CA GLY A 253 4.72 3.42 14.82
C GLY A 253 4.77 4.19 16.13
N LEU A 254 3.95 5.23 16.28
CA LEU A 254 3.85 5.96 17.54
C LEU A 254 3.29 5.05 18.64
N LEU A 255 2.23 4.28 18.37
CA LEU A 255 1.66 3.35 19.34
C LEU A 255 2.71 2.35 19.84
N ALA A 256 3.51 1.78 18.95
CA ALA A 256 4.59 0.87 19.32
C ALA A 256 5.67 1.54 20.19
N LEU A 257 6.00 2.82 19.91
CA LEU A 257 6.94 3.58 20.74
C LEU A 257 6.38 3.87 22.14
N LEU A 258 5.07 4.13 22.25
CA LEU A 258 4.40 4.36 23.53
C LEU A 258 4.25 3.08 24.37
N GLN A 259 4.12 1.92 23.72
CA GLN A 259 3.98 0.61 24.38
C GLN A 259 5.32 -0.08 24.68
N ALA A 260 6.42 0.39 24.09
CA ALA A 260 7.73 -0.23 24.27
C ALA A 260 8.22 -0.06 25.73
N PRO A 261 8.52 -1.15 26.45
CA PRO A 261 9.09 -1.05 27.80
C PRO A 261 10.49 -0.42 27.71
N ARG A 262 10.70 0.68 28.44
CA ARG A 262 12.02 1.31 28.56
C ARG A 262 12.85 0.61 29.62
N SER A 263 14.17 0.63 29.44
CA SER A 263 15.15 0.18 30.43
C SER A 263 15.16 1.01 31.73
N ASP A 264 14.47 2.16 31.76
CA ASP A 264 14.37 3.08 32.92
C ASP A 264 13.02 3.03 33.65
N GLY A 265 12.07 2.19 33.22
CA GLY A 265 10.78 2.01 33.90
C GLY A 265 9.75 3.14 33.67
N THR A 266 10.00 4.09 32.76
CA THR A 266 9.02 5.13 32.39
C THR A 266 8.30 4.83 31.07
N CYS A 267 7.02 5.20 30.97
CA CYS A 267 6.15 4.90 29.81
C CYS A 267 5.96 6.05 28.80
N ALA A 268 6.70 7.16 28.89
CA ALA A 268 6.51 8.30 27.99
C ALA A 268 7.83 8.69 27.28
N PRO A 269 7.83 8.88 25.94
CA PRO A 269 8.97 9.46 25.26
C PRO A 269 9.05 10.95 25.60
N THR A 270 10.16 11.40 26.21
CA THR A 270 10.62 12.77 26.02
C THR A 270 11.12 12.87 24.59
N LEU A 271 10.27 13.35 23.67
CA LEU A 271 10.69 13.78 22.34
C LEU A 271 11.49 15.09 22.51
N GLY A 272 12.68 14.97 23.08
CA GLY A 272 13.64 16.07 23.17
C GLY A 272 14.19 16.36 21.78
N CYS A 273 14.18 17.64 21.41
CA CYS A 273 15.08 18.20 20.42
C CYS A 273 16.52 17.97 20.93
N ASP A 274 17.10 16.80 20.64
CA ASP A 274 18.53 16.58 20.82
C ASP A 274 19.15 16.48 19.43
N THR A 275 19.97 17.49 19.10
CA THR A 275 20.65 17.69 17.82
C THR A 275 21.82 16.72 17.60
N GLY A 276 21.86 15.62 18.34
CA GLY A 276 22.82 14.53 18.19
C GLY A 276 22.41 13.60 17.06
N HIS A 277 23.17 13.61 15.98
CA HIS A 277 23.01 12.71 14.84
C HIS A 277 23.24 11.24 15.25
N GLY A 278 22.18 10.61 15.75
CA GLY A 278 22.06 9.19 16.01
C GLY A 278 20.64 8.79 15.67
N GLY A 279 20.29 8.87 14.39
CA GLY A 279 18.93 8.65 13.92
C GLY A 279 18.36 7.35 14.47
N LEU A 280 17.23 7.47 15.18
CA LEU A 280 16.33 6.35 15.39
C LEU A 280 15.90 5.85 14.01
N VAL A 281 16.66 4.90 13.46
CA VAL A 281 16.22 4.11 12.33
C VAL A 281 15.07 3.27 12.89
N PHE A 282 13.84 3.68 12.57
CA PHE A 282 12.69 2.82 12.76
C PHE A 282 13.04 1.46 12.13
N ARG A 283 13.23 0.43 12.96
CA ARG A 283 12.93 -0.92 12.52
C ARG A 283 11.43 -0.94 12.37
N LEU A 284 10.98 -0.51 11.19
CA LEU A 284 9.60 -0.64 10.76
C LEU A 284 9.16 -2.03 11.19
N PRO A 285 8.03 -2.16 11.90
CA PRO A 285 7.44 -3.47 12.03
C PRO A 285 7.30 -4.01 10.60
N ARG A 286 7.90 -5.19 10.36
CA ARG A 286 7.99 -5.80 9.03
C ARG A 286 6.60 -6.32 8.65
N TRP A 287 5.68 -5.42 8.36
CA TRP A 287 4.41 -5.72 7.75
C TRP A 287 4.66 -5.88 6.25
N ARG A 288 4.75 -7.12 5.80
CA ARG A 288 4.57 -7.44 4.39
C ARG A 288 3.18 -8.04 4.28
N LEU A 289 2.37 -7.52 3.37
CA LEU A 289 1.21 -8.21 2.85
C LEU A 289 1.62 -9.67 2.60
N CYS A 290 0.89 -10.62 3.18
CA CYS A 290 1.06 -12.02 2.82
C CYS A 290 0.80 -12.10 1.31
N PRO A 291 1.76 -12.55 0.49
CA PRO A 291 1.47 -12.83 -0.90
C PRO A 291 0.42 -13.93 -0.93
N VAL A 292 -0.67 -13.66 -1.63
CA VAL A 292 -1.71 -14.64 -1.90
C VAL A 292 -1.21 -15.47 -3.07
N ALA A 293 -0.92 -16.75 -2.81
CA ALA A 293 -0.73 -17.71 -3.90
C ALA A 293 -2.11 -18.29 -4.23
N ARG A 294 -2.70 -17.89 -5.36
CA ARG A 294 -3.90 -18.56 -5.89
C ARG A 294 -3.46 -19.84 -6.60
N ALA A 295 -3.85 -20.97 -6.05
CA ALA A 295 -3.79 -22.26 -6.71
C ALA A 295 -5.07 -23.01 -6.38
N ASP A 296 -5.69 -23.63 -7.38
CA ASP A 296 -6.81 -24.55 -7.19
C ASP A 296 -6.48 -25.54 -6.06
N ARG A 297 -7.47 -25.91 -5.25
CA ARG A 297 -7.27 -26.80 -4.09
C ARG A 297 -6.57 -28.11 -4.44
N GLY A 298 -6.58 -28.52 -5.72
CA GLY A 298 -5.90 -29.71 -6.26
C GLY A 298 -4.55 -29.49 -6.94
N ARG A 299 -3.99 -28.26 -7.02
CA ARG A 299 -2.74 -27.97 -7.77
C ARG A 299 -1.52 -27.66 -6.92
N MET A 300 -1.65 -27.58 -5.61
CA MET A 300 -0.51 -27.35 -4.71
C MET A 300 -0.31 -28.52 -3.75
N THR A 301 -0.18 -29.72 -4.30
CA THR A 301 0.48 -30.83 -3.61
C THR A 301 1.98 -30.67 -3.81
N ALA A 302 2.72 -30.52 -2.72
CA ALA A 302 4.18 -30.35 -2.70
C ALA A 302 4.97 -31.61 -3.15
N ASP A 303 4.43 -32.40 -4.08
CA ASP A 303 4.92 -33.74 -4.44
C ASP A 303 5.03 -33.96 -5.97
N ASP A 304 4.63 -32.98 -6.80
CA ASP A 304 4.61 -33.15 -8.27
C ASP A 304 5.81 -32.55 -9.02
N ASP A 305 6.70 -31.82 -8.35
CA ASP A 305 7.88 -31.19 -8.99
C ASP A 305 9.20 -31.97 -8.80
N GLU A 306 9.21 -33.05 -7.99
CA GLU A 306 10.41 -33.90 -7.78
C GLU A 306 10.44 -35.20 -8.63
N ARG A 307 9.41 -35.49 -9.44
CA ARG A 307 9.34 -36.76 -10.21
C ARG A 307 9.62 -36.66 -11.71
N ARG A 308 10.05 -35.50 -12.23
CA ARG A 308 10.35 -35.32 -13.68
C ARG A 308 11.83 -35.14 -14.04
N SER A 309 12.74 -35.55 -13.17
CA SER A 309 14.19 -35.49 -13.43
C SER A 309 14.91 -36.86 -13.36
N LEU A 310 14.15 -37.96 -13.38
CA LEU A 310 14.67 -39.32 -13.55
C LEU A 310 13.80 -40.09 -14.54
N ASP A 311 14.02 -39.85 -15.83
CA ASP A 311 13.88 -40.81 -16.94
C ASP A 311 14.70 -40.29 -18.14
#